data_AF-A0A5K3FDQ0-F1
#
_entry.id   AF-A0A5K3FDQ0-F1
#
_cell.length_a   1.000
_cell.length_b   1.000
_cell.length_c   1.000
_cell.angle_alpha   90.00
_cell.angle_beta   90.00
_cell.angle_gamma   90.00
#
_symmetry.space_group_name_H-M   'P 1'
#
loop_
_entity.id
_entity.type
_entity.pdbx_description
1 polymer ?
#
loop_
_entity_poly.entity_id
_entity_poly.type
_entity_poly.pdbx_seq_one_letter_code
_entity_poly.pdbx_strand_id
1 'polypeptide(L)'
;MEGLALKWVNRCEFNHPNVSKFPLYKNIGQNLALSGGYTPNLTQIVQDWYKERKYYSYANNSCSRVCSHYTQVSDLCILCPVRKKIHFLHCQYDRSNAVRLLN
;
A
#
# COMPACT_ATOMS: atom_id res chain seq x y z
N MET A 1 12.82 -4.96 -5.67
CA MET A 1 11.36 -4.75 -5.56
C MET A 1 10.87 -3.59 -6.42
N GLU A 2 11.63 -2.51 -6.59
CA GLU A 2 11.24 -1.33 -7.38
C GLU A 2 10.68 -1.62 -8.78
N GLY A 3 11.37 -2.46 -9.58
CA GLY A 3 10.90 -2.81 -10.93
C GLY A 3 9.55 -3.54 -10.96
N LEU A 4 9.20 -4.29 -9.90
CA LEU A 4 7.89 -4.94 -9.79
C LEU A 4 6.79 -3.93 -9.44
N ALA A 5 7.09 -2.95 -8.59
CA ALA A 5 6.16 -1.86 -8.29
C ALA A 5 5.87 -1.02 -9.54
N LEU A 6 6.90 -0.62 -10.28
CA LEU A 6 6.75 0.10 -11.55
C LEU A 6 5.92 -0.71 -12.58
N LYS A 7 6.18 -2.01 -12.69
CA LYS A 7 5.44 -2.89 -13.60
C LYS A 7 3.95 -2.97 -13.28
N TRP A 8 3.59 -2.97 -11.99
CA TRP A 8 2.18 -3.01 -11.57
C TRP A 8 1.50 -1.66 -11.77
N VAL A 9 2.15 -0.57 -11.33
CA VAL A 9 1.60 0.78 -11.43
C VAL A 9 1.35 1.22 -12.87
N ASN A 10 2.21 0.81 -13.80
CA ASN A 10 2.01 1.10 -15.23
C ASN A 10 0.73 0.52 -15.83
N ARG A 11 0.08 -0.45 -15.15
CA ARG A 11 -1.22 -1.00 -15.57
C ARG A 11 -2.39 -0.06 -15.26
N CYS A 12 -2.18 0.95 -14.40
CA CYS A 12 -3.22 1.88 -13.94
C CYS A 12 -4.43 1.17 -13.30
N GLU A 13 -4.21 0.05 -12.62
CA GLU A 13 -5.24 -0.74 -11.94
C GLU A 13 -5.14 -0.53 -10.41
N PHE A 14 -6.19 0.01 -9.77
CA PHE A 14 -6.24 0.18 -8.32
C PHE A 14 -6.67 -1.11 -7.61
N ASN A 15 -5.91 -2.19 -7.80
CA ASN A 15 -6.15 -3.50 -7.18
C ASN A 15 -4.81 -4.18 -6.85
N HIS A 16 -4.83 -5.13 -5.92
CA HIS A 16 -3.69 -6.03 -5.70
C HIS A 16 -3.55 -7.03 -6.86
N PRO A 17 -2.31 -7.44 -7.24
CA PRO A 17 -2.11 -8.50 -8.22
C PRO A 17 -2.71 -9.81 -7.75
N ASN A 18 -3.46 -10.46 -8.63
CA ASN A 18 -3.87 -11.84 -8.43
C ASN A 18 -2.63 -12.75 -8.55
N VAL A 19 -2.17 -13.31 -7.43
CA VAL A 19 -0.95 -14.13 -7.37
C VAL A 19 -1.02 -15.42 -8.21
N SER A 20 -2.21 -15.93 -8.52
CA SER A 20 -2.38 -17.07 -9.43
C SER A 20 -2.07 -16.69 -10.89
N LYS A 21 -2.31 -15.43 -11.27
CA LYS A 21 -2.00 -14.90 -12.61
C LYS A 21 -0.62 -14.23 -12.66
N PHE A 22 -0.18 -13.67 -11.54
CA PHE A 22 1.07 -12.94 -11.43
C PHE A 22 1.91 -13.51 -10.26
N PRO A 23 2.48 -14.71 -10.42
CA PRO A 23 3.19 -15.41 -9.34
C PRO A 23 4.44 -14.66 -8.84
N LEU A 24 4.98 -13.74 -9.64
CA LEU A 24 6.10 -12.87 -9.24
C LEU A 24 5.78 -11.95 -8.04
N TYR A 25 4.49 -11.74 -7.73
CA TYR A 25 4.06 -10.97 -6.55
C TYR A 25 3.68 -11.86 -5.37
N LYS A 26 3.88 -13.18 -5.48
CA LYS A 26 3.66 -14.10 -4.35
C LYS A 26 4.59 -13.73 -3.20
N ASN A 27 4.06 -13.74 -1.99
CA ASN A 27 4.75 -13.35 -0.75
C ASN A 27 5.22 -11.88 -0.69
N ILE A 28 4.84 -11.04 -1.65
CA ILE A 28 5.05 -9.59 -1.57
C ILE A 28 3.83 -8.97 -0.89
N GLY A 29 4.08 -8.15 0.13
CA GLY A 29 3.07 -7.32 0.77
C GLY A 29 2.98 -5.97 0.08
N GLN A 30 1.81 -5.35 0.12
CA GLN A 30 1.54 -4.17 -0.71
C GLN A 30 0.62 -3.17 -0.02
N ASN A 31 0.94 -1.88 -0.15
CA ASN A 31 0.00 -0.79 0.13
C ASN A 31 -0.24 0.00 -1.15
N LEU A 32 -1.51 0.38 -1.35
CA LEU A 32 -1.96 1.14 -2.52
C LEU A 32 -2.53 2.46 -2.02
N ALA A 33 -2.24 3.56 -2.72
CA ALA A 33 -2.97 4.80 -2.51
C ALA A 33 -3.33 5.43 -3.84
N LEU A 34 -4.53 6.00 -3.90
CA LEU A 34 -5.02 6.74 -5.05
C LEU A 34 -5.38 8.16 -4.60
N SER A 35 -4.87 9.16 -5.31
CA SER A 35 -5.25 10.55 -5.10
C SER A 35 -5.64 11.19 -6.43
N GLY A 36 -6.64 12.07 -6.41
CA GLY A 36 -7.11 12.80 -7.58
C GLY A 36 -7.19 14.29 -7.30
N GLY A 37 -6.88 15.11 -8.29
CA GLY A 37 -7.03 16.57 -8.22
C GLY A 37 -5.85 17.32 -7.60
N TYR A 38 -4.91 16.61 -6.97
CA TYR A 38 -3.64 17.15 -6.49
C TYR A 38 -2.55 16.07 -6.51
N THR A 39 -1.29 16.49 -6.39
CA THR A 39 -0.14 15.59 -6.24
C THR A 39 0.19 15.45 -4.75
N PRO A 40 -0.20 14.35 -4.08
CA PRO A 40 0.23 14.12 -2.71
C PRO A 40 1.73 13.90 -2.66
N ASN A 41 2.39 14.42 -1.62
CA ASN A 41 3.75 13.99 -1.31
C ASN A 41 3.72 12.64 -0.57
N LEU A 42 4.85 11.92 -0.57
CA LEU A 42 4.95 10.59 0.07
C LEU A 42 4.58 10.64 1.57
N THR A 43 5.00 11.69 2.28
CA THR A 43 4.72 11.88 3.70
C THR A 43 3.23 11.96 3.99
N GLN A 44 2.45 12.67 3.17
CA GLN A 44 1.00 12.78 3.32
C GLN A 44 0.32 11.41 3.20
N ILE A 45 0.76 10.60 2.23
CA ILE A 45 0.19 9.26 2.01
C ILE A 45 0.49 8.33 3.18
N VAL A 46 1.74 8.33 3.66
CA VAL A 46 2.13 7.53 4.84
C VAL A 46 1.39 7.99 6.10
N GLN A 47 1.20 9.30 6.27
CA GLN A 47 0.38 9.84 7.36
C GLN A 47 -1.09 9.40 7.26
N ASP A 48 -1.65 9.35 6.05
CA ASP A 48 -3.03 8.90 5.84
C ASP A 48 -3.19 7.41 6.18
N TRP A 49 -2.20 6.58 5.84
CA TRP A 49 -2.16 5.19 6.30
C TRP A 49 -2.04 5.09 7.82
N TYR A 50 -1.18 5.88 8.44
CA TYR A 50 -1.04 5.90 9.89
C TYR A 50 -2.33 6.31 10.61
N LYS A 51 -3.14 7.21 10.02
CA LYS A 51 -4.42 7.65 10.60
C LYS A 51 -5.44 6.52 10.71
N GLU A 52 -5.31 5.41 9.99
CA GLU A 52 -6.22 4.27 10.13
C GLU A 52 -6.16 3.64 11.52
N ARG A 53 -5.08 3.88 12.30
CA ARG A 53 -4.98 3.47 13.71
C ARG A 53 -6.17 3.85 14.57
N LYS A 54 -6.84 4.97 14.24
CA LYS A 54 -8.02 5.45 15.00
C LYS A 54 -9.24 4.54 14.83
N TYR A 55 -9.23 3.67 13.83
CA TYR A 55 -10.28 2.70 13.54
C TYR A 55 -9.89 1.27 13.97
N TYR A 56 -8.65 1.07 14.41
CA TYR A 56 -8.11 -0.21 14.80
C TYR A 56 -8.11 -0.35 16.33
N SER A 57 -8.68 -1.46 16.80
CA SER A 57 -8.71 -1.82 18.22
C SER A 57 -7.78 -3.00 18.44
N TYR A 58 -6.68 -2.75 19.17
CA TYR A 58 -5.71 -3.76 19.55
C TYR A 58 -6.30 -4.83 20.46
N ALA A 59 -7.16 -4.43 21.40
CA ALA A 59 -7.73 -5.31 22.42
C ALA A 59 -8.45 -6.54 21.86
N ASN A 60 -8.99 -6.44 20.65
CA ASN A 60 -9.71 -7.51 19.98
C ASN A 60 -9.25 -7.73 18.53
N ASN A 61 -8.10 -7.18 18.14
CA ASN A 61 -7.56 -7.24 16.78
C ASN A 61 -8.63 -6.92 15.70
N SER A 62 -9.46 -5.90 15.96
CA SER A 62 -10.59 -5.56 15.09
C SER A 62 -10.40 -4.21 14.42
N CYS A 63 -11.00 -4.06 13.24
CA CYS A 63 -11.01 -2.81 12.50
C CYS A 63 -12.45 -2.42 12.19
N SER A 64 -12.81 -1.18 12.56
CA SER A 64 -14.15 -0.63 12.29
C SER A 64 -14.31 -0.10 10.86
N ARG A 65 -13.20 0.07 10.11
CA ARG A 65 -13.17 0.56 8.72
C ARG A 65 -12.06 -0.12 7.91
N VAL A 66 -11.19 0.66 7.27
CA VAL A 66 -9.95 0.20 6.63
C VAL A 66 -8.81 0.45 7.61
N CYS A 67 -8.05 -0.61 7.91
CA CYS A 67 -6.86 -0.59 8.76
C CYS A 67 -5.70 -1.37 8.15
N SER A 68 -5.88 -1.88 6.92
CA SER A 68 -4.91 -2.74 6.26
C SER A 68 -3.62 -2.00 5.96
N HIS A 69 -3.66 -0.69 5.69
CA HIS A 69 -2.45 0.08 5.43
C HIS A 69 -1.70 0.38 6.72
N TYR A 70 -2.42 0.70 7.82
CA TYR A 70 -1.80 0.89 9.14
C TYR A 70 -1.17 -0.38 9.71
N THR A 71 -1.81 -1.53 9.51
CA THR A 71 -1.29 -2.83 9.98
C THR A 71 -0.19 -3.39 9.06
N GLN A 72 0.07 -2.76 7.92
CA GLN A 72 1.08 -3.14 6.92
C GLN A 72 2.02 -1.97 6.58
N VAL A 73 2.39 -1.13 7.55
CA VAL A 73 3.37 -0.05 7.32
C VAL A 73 4.77 -0.65 7.24
N SER A 74 5.40 -0.73 6.05
CA SER A 74 6.81 -1.16 5.94
C SER A 74 7.57 -0.61 4.71
N ASP A 75 8.77 -0.11 5.01
CA ASP A 75 10.07 0.04 4.32
C ASP A 75 10.25 0.59 2.89
N LEU A 76 9.31 0.48 1.93
CA LEU A 76 9.57 1.02 0.58
C LEU A 76 8.33 1.44 -0.21
N CYS A 77 8.30 2.72 -0.62
CA CYS A 77 7.19 3.35 -1.32
C CYS A 77 7.60 4.05 -2.61
N ILE A 78 6.91 3.73 -3.72
CA ILE A 78 7.19 4.32 -5.05
C ILE A 78 5.95 5.01 -5.58
N LEU A 79 6.04 6.33 -5.71
CA LEU A 79 5.01 7.19 -6.30
C LEU A 79 5.14 7.16 -7.81
N CYS A 80 4.05 6.88 -8.53
CA CYS A 80 3.99 7.15 -9.96
C CYS A 80 2.85 8.13 -10.28
N PRO A 81 3.14 9.18 -11.07
CA PRO A 81 2.08 9.98 -11.66
C PRO A 81 1.33 9.13 -12.70
N VAL A 82 0.00 9.01 -12.55
CA VAL A 82 -0.86 8.42 -13.57
C VAL A 82 -1.44 9.55 -14.41
N ARG A 83 -1.69 9.28 -15.69
CA ARG A 83 -2.24 10.28 -16.64
C ARG A 83 -3.54 10.90 -16.09
N LYS A 84 -3.73 12.20 -16.33
CA LYS A 84 -4.91 13.03 -15.98
C LYS A 84 -5.11 13.35 -14.48
N LYS A 85 -4.10 13.92 -13.81
CA LYS A 85 -4.18 14.46 -12.42
C LYS A 85 -4.58 13.42 -11.35
N ILE A 86 -4.39 12.14 -11.64
CA ILE A 86 -4.58 11.03 -10.69
C ILE A 86 -3.20 10.48 -10.36
N HIS A 87 -2.88 10.33 -9.09
CA HIS A 87 -1.60 9.80 -8.61
C HIS A 87 -1.84 8.43 -7.97
N PHE A 88 -1.05 7.45 -8.38
CA PHE A 88 -1.11 6.09 -7.86
C PHE A 88 0.20 5.75 -7.17
N LEU A 89 0.11 5.43 -5.87
CA LEU A 89 1.22 4.95 -5.08
C LEU A 89 1.10 3.44 -4.93
N HIS A 90 2.20 2.74 -5.19
CA HIS A 90 2.33 1.32 -4.84
C HIS A 90 3.58 1.14 -3.99
N CYS A 91 3.39 0.74 -2.75
CA CYS A 91 4.47 0.32 -1.86
C CYS A 91 4.52 -1.19 -1.85
N GLN A 92 5.72 -1.75 -1.93
CA GLN A 92 5.95 -3.19 -1.89
C GLN A 92 6.97 -3.49 -0.81
N TYR A 93 6.69 -4.51 -0.02
CA TYR A 93 7.58 -4.98 1.03
C TYR A 93 7.66 -6.50 1.04
N ASP A 94 8.79 -7.03 1.49
CA ASP A 94 8.97 -8.46 1.68
C ASP A 94 8.22 -8.89 2.95
N ARG A 95 7.25 -9.80 2.83
CA ARG A 95 6.52 -10.31 4.00
C ARG A 95 7.42 -11.07 4.97
N SER A 96 8.60 -11.52 4.53
CA SER A 96 9.60 -12.18 5.37
C SER A 96 10.23 -11.21 6.38
N ASN A 97 10.31 -9.92 6.03
CA ASN A 97 10.87 -8.84 6.86
C ASN A 97 9.79 -7.91 7.43
N ALA A 98 8.53 -8.07 7.01
CA ALA A 98 7.42 -7.34 7.59
C ALA A 98 7.33 -7.68 9.08
N VAL A 99 7.77 -6.74 9.92
CA VAL A 99 7.49 -6.76 11.34
C VAL A 99 5.97 -6.83 11.44
N ARG A 100 5.44 -8.03 11.74
CA ARG A 100 4.08 -8.16 12.25
C ARG A 100 4.06 -7.33 13.52
N LEU A 101 3.62 -6.07 13.41
CA LEU A 101 3.22 -5.25 14.55
C LEU A 101 1.88 -5.82 15.06
N LEU A 102 1.93 -7.07 15.49
CA LEU A 102 0.86 -7.83 16.12
C LEU A 102 1.44 -8.36 17.43
N ASN A 103 1.43 -7.51 18.45
CA ASN A 103 1.19 -7.94 19.82
C ASN A 103 -0.21 -7.47 20.18
#